data_AF-A0A353KR55-F1
#
_entry.id   AF-A0A353KR55-F1
#
_cell.length_a   1.000
_cell.length_b   1.000
_cell.length_c   1.000
_cell.angle_alpha   90.00
_cell.angle_beta   90.00
_cell.angle_gamma   90.00
#
_symmetry.space_group_name_H-M   'P 1'
#
loop_
_entity.id
_entity.type
_entity.pdbx_description
1 polymer ?
#
loop_
_entity_poly.entity_id
_entity_poly.type
_entity_poly.pdbx_seq_one_letter_code
_entity_poly.pdbx_strand_id
1 'polypeptide(L)'
;MENNEEKIIDLVGVEKVFDDKTVVDKIDLYVRKGEFVTLLGPSGCGKTTLLRMIAGFESPTSGNIYIEGEEITSKPPYRRPVNTVFQKYALFPHLNVFKNVAYGLKLKRIPAGEKNGKPVFRKYTKEEIEAKVNRALKLVDLEDYGYRNVNSLSGGQQQRIAIARALVCEPKVLLLDEPLGALDLKMRKEMQIELKRMHRELGITFIYVTHDQEEALTMSDTVVVINDGKIQQIGTPKKVYDEPSNAFVANFIGESNILSGTMIKDYLVKFLGKNVVCLDKGFSKNEQVDIVIRPEDIAISSDGDGQFSGSVTSSVFKGTYYEMNVLASGYEFTVQNTTEYPIGSEVNLKVVPDSIHIMRKMRTINCFSGEIDGENSVYFCGGSFEFTGGEEFSNGDKVTVKVPFDAVEITDDEEDGVIGASVTQSLYKGAYYQVQIFTDGGEDFFVDSPYEWLIGDRVGIKIDPAKLTVEKDEETEEGAEE
;
A
#
# COMPACT_ATOMS: atom_id res chain seq x y z
N MET A 1 -26.37 8.06 11.84
CA MET A 1 -26.78 6.70 11.44
C MET A 1 -26.64 6.64 9.92
N GLU A 2 -25.41 6.54 9.43
CA GLU A 2 -25.15 6.35 7.99
C GLU A 2 -25.47 4.89 7.65
N ASN A 3 -26.16 4.69 6.52
CA ASN A 3 -26.78 3.42 6.12
C ASN A 3 -25.79 2.25 6.16
N ASN A 4 -25.96 1.37 7.15
CA ASN A 4 -25.27 0.08 7.22
C ASN A 4 -25.68 -0.88 6.07
N GLU A 5 -26.66 -0.50 5.23
CA GLU A 5 -27.20 -1.32 4.13
C GLU A 5 -26.30 -1.40 2.89
N GLU A 6 -25.24 -0.59 2.78
CA GLU A 6 -24.32 -0.63 1.62
C GLU A 6 -23.07 -1.49 1.83
N LYS A 7 -22.72 -1.85 3.06
CA LYS A 7 -21.50 -2.60 3.38
C LYS A 7 -21.71 -4.10 3.19
N ILE A 8 -20.94 -4.73 2.30
CA ILE A 8 -20.94 -6.18 2.14
C ILE A 8 -19.88 -6.85 3.02
N ILE A 9 -18.76 -6.19 3.27
CA ILE A 9 -17.69 -6.68 4.16
C ILE A 9 -17.35 -5.55 5.12
N ASP A 10 -17.16 -5.89 6.39
CA ASP A 10 -16.66 -4.97 7.41
C ASP A 10 -15.57 -5.70 8.22
N LEU A 11 -14.36 -5.17 8.22
CA LEU A 11 -13.23 -5.60 9.02
C LEU A 11 -13.09 -4.61 10.16
N VAL A 12 -13.14 -5.09 11.40
CA VAL A 12 -13.09 -4.25 12.60
C VAL A 12 -11.89 -4.67 13.44
N GLY A 13 -10.88 -3.82 13.49
CA GLY A 13 -9.64 -4.02 14.24
C GLY A 13 -8.95 -5.36 13.96
N VAL A 14 -8.99 -5.84 12.71
CA VAL A 14 -8.49 -7.17 12.36
C VAL A 14 -6.97 -7.21 12.46
N GLU A 15 -6.46 -8.11 13.29
CA GLU A 15 -5.03 -8.26 13.55
C GLU A 15 -4.58 -9.70 13.31
N LYS A 16 -3.36 -9.87 12.83
CA LYS A 16 -2.73 -11.17 12.70
C LYS A 16 -1.27 -11.11 13.11
N VAL A 17 -0.94 -11.94 14.09
CA VAL A 17 0.41 -12.17 14.60
C VAL A 17 0.83 -13.61 14.27
N PHE A 18 2.04 -13.79 13.73
CA PHE A 18 2.69 -15.08 13.55
C PHE A 18 4.02 -15.05 14.29
N ASP A 19 4.24 -15.99 15.23
CA ASP A 19 5.51 -16.12 15.96
C ASP A 19 6.02 -14.76 16.48
N ASP A 20 5.15 -14.03 17.19
CA ASP A 20 5.37 -12.67 17.75
C ASP A 20 5.59 -11.53 16.73
N LYS A 21 5.51 -11.81 15.43
CA LYS A 21 5.53 -10.79 14.36
C LYS A 21 4.12 -10.43 13.90
N THR A 22 3.75 -9.16 14.06
CA THR A 22 2.50 -8.61 13.51
C THR A 22 2.61 -8.47 11.98
N VAL A 23 1.75 -9.18 11.26
CA VAL A 23 1.68 -9.17 9.78
C VAL A 23 0.49 -8.35 9.28
N VAL A 24 -0.56 -8.25 10.09
CA VAL A 24 -1.71 -7.37 9.88
C VAL A 24 -1.96 -6.67 11.19
N ASP A 25 -1.93 -5.35 11.21
CA ASP A 25 -2.05 -4.54 12.43
C ASP A 25 -3.38 -3.77 12.42
N LYS A 26 -4.32 -4.25 13.24
CA LYS A 26 -5.62 -3.61 13.56
C LYS A 26 -6.29 -2.93 12.36
N ILE A 27 -6.47 -3.68 11.27
CA ILE A 27 -7.08 -3.16 10.05
C ILE A 27 -8.58 -2.94 10.25
N ASP A 28 -9.01 -1.70 10.07
CA ASP A 28 -10.39 -1.29 9.85
C ASP A 28 -10.64 -1.03 8.36
N LEU A 29 -11.55 -1.79 7.75
CA LEU A 29 -11.87 -1.68 6.33
C LEU A 29 -13.29 -2.13 6.04
N TYR A 30 -14.07 -1.29 5.38
CA TYR A 30 -15.36 -1.69 4.82
C TYR A 30 -15.30 -1.75 3.30
N VAL A 31 -16.10 -2.64 2.71
CA VAL A 31 -16.28 -2.77 1.26
C VAL A 31 -17.76 -2.65 0.93
N ARG A 32 -18.09 -1.89 -0.11
CA ARG A 32 -19.47 -1.75 -0.57
C ARG A 32 -19.89 -2.91 -1.49
N LYS A 33 -21.20 -3.18 -1.50
CA LYS A 33 -21.77 -4.19 -2.39
C LYS A 33 -21.56 -3.80 -3.86
N GLY A 34 -21.07 -4.74 -4.67
CA GLY A 34 -20.78 -4.53 -6.10
C GLY A 34 -19.53 -3.69 -6.38
N GLU A 35 -18.70 -3.42 -5.38
CA GLU A 35 -17.46 -2.66 -5.53
C GLU A 35 -16.29 -3.56 -5.96
N PHE A 36 -15.44 -3.06 -6.86
CA PHE A 36 -14.14 -3.65 -7.14
C PHE A 36 -13.07 -3.01 -6.25
N VAL A 37 -12.66 -3.72 -5.20
CA VAL A 37 -11.61 -3.28 -4.28
C VAL A 37 -10.31 -4.00 -4.57
N THR A 38 -9.22 -3.23 -4.72
CA THR A 38 -7.87 -3.80 -4.84
C THR A 38 -7.04 -3.51 -3.60
N LEU A 39 -6.52 -4.57 -2.98
CA LEU A 39 -5.47 -4.52 -1.97
C LEU A 39 -4.13 -4.46 -2.70
N LEU A 40 -3.43 -3.34 -2.55
CA LEU A 40 -2.19 -3.02 -3.24
C LEU A 40 -1.09 -2.76 -2.21
N GLY A 41 0.15 -3.18 -2.50
CA GLY A 41 1.28 -2.96 -1.61
C GLY A 41 2.48 -3.86 -1.92
N PRO A 42 3.63 -3.66 -1.27
CA PRO A 42 4.85 -4.44 -1.49
C PRO A 42 4.69 -5.92 -1.16
N SER A 43 5.59 -6.76 -1.66
CA SER A 43 5.66 -8.17 -1.27
C SER A 43 5.83 -8.30 0.25
N GLY A 44 5.04 -9.17 0.89
CA GLY A 44 5.14 -9.41 2.34
C GLY A 44 4.35 -8.46 3.24
N CYS A 45 3.70 -7.41 2.73
CA CYS A 45 2.97 -6.44 3.58
C CYS A 45 1.62 -6.92 4.17
N GLY A 46 1.27 -8.21 4.03
CA GLY A 46 0.07 -8.80 4.65
C GLY A 46 -1.18 -8.92 3.78
N LYS A 47 -1.17 -8.49 2.50
CA LYS A 47 -2.35 -8.55 1.60
C LYS A 47 -2.99 -9.94 1.47
N THR A 48 -2.18 -10.95 1.14
CA THR A 48 -2.66 -12.33 0.99
C THR A 48 -3.13 -12.90 2.33
N THR A 49 -2.49 -12.52 3.45
CA THR A 49 -2.93 -12.88 4.80
C THR A 49 -4.31 -12.32 5.09
N LEU A 50 -4.54 -11.02 4.80
CA LEU A 50 -5.84 -10.38 4.93
C LEU A 50 -6.91 -11.07 4.08
N LEU A 51 -6.60 -11.34 2.80
CA LEU A 51 -7.51 -12.05 1.90
C LEU A 51 -7.85 -13.46 2.42
N ARG A 52 -6.87 -14.20 2.94
CA ARG A 52 -7.06 -15.53 3.52
C ARG A 52 -7.88 -15.49 4.79
N MET A 53 -7.76 -14.44 5.60
CA MET A 53 -8.62 -14.23 6.77
C MET A 53 -10.07 -13.96 6.37
N ILE A 54 -10.33 -13.20 5.30
CA ILE A 54 -11.68 -13.01 4.75
C ILE A 54 -12.24 -14.34 4.20
N ALA A 55 -11.41 -15.12 3.52
CA ALA A 55 -11.77 -16.44 2.99
C ALA A 55 -11.94 -17.53 4.06
N GLY A 56 -11.41 -17.31 5.27
CA GLY A 56 -11.41 -18.26 6.39
C GLY A 56 -10.33 -19.33 6.34
N PHE A 57 -9.36 -19.19 5.43
CA PHE A 57 -8.19 -20.08 5.39
C PHE A 57 -7.17 -19.76 6.49
N GLU A 58 -7.24 -18.55 7.04
CA GLU A 58 -6.48 -18.10 8.20
C GLU A 58 -7.46 -17.51 9.23
N SER A 59 -7.16 -17.67 10.52
CA SER A 59 -7.96 -17.03 11.59
C SER A 59 -7.22 -15.78 12.09
N PRO A 60 -7.92 -14.65 12.28
CA PRO A 60 -7.31 -13.49 12.91
C PRO A 60 -6.88 -13.80 14.35
N THR A 61 -5.83 -13.15 14.81
CA THR A 61 -5.40 -13.19 16.21
C THR A 61 -6.35 -12.39 17.09
N SER A 62 -6.78 -11.21 16.60
CA SER A 62 -7.78 -10.37 17.24
C SER A 62 -8.63 -9.62 16.19
N GLY A 63 -9.73 -9.00 16.62
CA GLY A 63 -10.69 -8.32 15.75
C GLY A 63 -11.76 -9.24 15.13
N ASN A 64 -12.68 -8.63 14.38
CA ASN A 64 -13.87 -9.31 13.84
C ASN A 64 -14.04 -9.07 12.34
N ILE A 65 -14.58 -10.08 11.65
CA ILE A 65 -14.88 -10.02 10.21
C ILE A 65 -16.38 -10.22 10.04
N TYR A 66 -17.03 -9.25 9.40
CA TYR A 66 -18.44 -9.29 9.08
C TYR A 66 -18.63 -9.41 7.57
N ILE A 67 -19.58 -10.25 7.15
CA ILE A 67 -20.07 -10.27 5.76
C ILE A 67 -21.59 -10.17 5.79
N GLU A 68 -22.14 -9.19 5.07
CA GLU A 68 -23.57 -8.82 5.08
C GLU A 68 -24.13 -8.61 6.50
N GLY A 69 -23.32 -7.99 7.36
CA GLY A 69 -23.67 -7.74 8.76
C GLY A 69 -23.62 -8.97 9.67
N GLU A 70 -23.35 -10.16 9.15
CA GLU A 70 -23.15 -11.36 9.97
C GLU A 70 -21.68 -11.53 10.31
N GLU A 71 -21.37 -11.73 11.60
CA GLU A 71 -20.01 -12.06 12.00
C GLU A 71 -19.63 -13.47 11.50
N ILE A 72 -18.54 -13.54 10.74
CA ILE A 72 -18.05 -14.79 10.13
C ILE A 72 -16.65 -15.21 10.61
N THR A 73 -16.07 -14.49 11.58
CA THR A 73 -14.69 -14.65 12.07
C THR A 73 -14.32 -16.13 12.32
N SER A 74 -15.17 -16.86 13.03
CA SER A 74 -14.96 -18.28 13.38
C SER A 74 -15.52 -19.28 12.37
N LYS A 75 -16.18 -18.82 11.29
CA LYS A 75 -16.75 -19.72 10.28
C LYS A 75 -15.65 -20.33 9.42
N PRO A 76 -15.68 -21.64 9.15
CA PRO A 76 -14.74 -22.26 8.21
C PRO A 76 -15.03 -21.83 6.77
N PRO A 77 -14.05 -21.94 5.84
CA PRO A 77 -14.17 -21.45 4.46
C PRO A 77 -15.44 -21.91 3.73
N TYR A 78 -15.79 -23.19 3.85
CA TYR A 78 -16.93 -23.79 3.15
C TYR A 78 -18.31 -23.30 3.64
N ARG A 79 -18.37 -22.55 4.74
CA ARG A 79 -19.59 -21.91 5.26
C ARG A 79 -19.64 -20.39 5.01
N ARG A 80 -18.59 -19.81 4.42
CA ARG A 80 -18.56 -18.38 4.10
C ARG A 80 -19.20 -18.14 2.73
N PRO A 81 -19.91 -17.01 2.53
CA PRO A 81 -20.56 -16.68 1.27
C PRO A 81 -19.59 -16.11 0.21
N VAL A 82 -18.35 -16.59 0.21
CA VAL A 82 -17.24 -16.09 -0.62
C VAL A 82 -16.59 -17.23 -1.39
N ASN A 83 -16.09 -16.94 -2.59
CA ASN A 83 -15.29 -17.89 -3.36
C ASN A 83 -13.92 -17.28 -3.69
N THR A 84 -12.87 -18.09 -3.65
CA THR A 84 -11.49 -17.64 -3.88
C THR A 84 -10.89 -18.24 -5.15
N VAL A 85 -10.22 -17.42 -5.94
CA VAL A 85 -9.31 -17.82 -7.01
C VAL A 85 -7.88 -17.61 -6.52
N PHE A 86 -7.12 -18.69 -6.44
CA PHE A 86 -5.74 -18.68 -5.97
C PHE A 86 -4.75 -18.41 -7.11
N GLN A 87 -3.56 -17.90 -6.76
CA GLN A 87 -2.45 -17.60 -7.67
C GLN A 87 -2.08 -18.75 -8.62
N LYS A 88 -2.07 -20.01 -8.15
CA LYS A 88 -1.78 -21.21 -8.99
C LYS A 88 -3.00 -21.80 -9.69
N TYR A 89 -4.11 -21.06 -9.77
CA TYR A 89 -5.44 -21.46 -10.28
C TYR A 89 -6.11 -22.64 -9.55
N ALA A 90 -5.33 -23.52 -8.92
CA ALA A 90 -5.75 -24.71 -8.18
C ALA A 90 -6.76 -25.57 -8.95
N LEU A 91 -6.60 -25.70 -10.26
CA LEU A 91 -7.45 -26.55 -11.09
C LEU A 91 -7.15 -28.03 -10.80
N PHE A 92 -8.17 -28.88 -10.89
CA PHE A 92 -8.04 -30.31 -10.68
C PHE A 92 -7.52 -30.97 -11.97
N PRO A 93 -6.26 -31.43 -12.02
CA PRO A 93 -5.63 -31.88 -13.27
C PRO A 93 -6.23 -33.20 -13.81
N HIS A 94 -6.86 -33.98 -12.92
CA HIS A 94 -7.52 -35.24 -13.26
C HIS A 94 -8.96 -35.06 -13.76
N LEU A 95 -9.47 -33.82 -13.80
CA LEU A 95 -10.81 -33.48 -14.27
C LEU A 95 -10.73 -32.65 -15.56
N ASN A 96 -11.72 -32.82 -16.45
CA ASN A 96 -11.87 -31.94 -17.61
C ASN A 96 -12.45 -30.58 -17.19
N VAL A 97 -12.54 -29.63 -18.14
CA VAL A 97 -13.07 -28.27 -17.88
C VAL A 97 -14.46 -28.30 -17.25
N PHE A 98 -15.40 -29.05 -17.84
CA PHE A 98 -16.77 -29.15 -17.34
C PHE A 98 -16.79 -29.67 -15.89
N LYS A 99 -16.04 -30.74 -15.58
CA LYS A 99 -16.00 -31.31 -14.23
C LYS A 99 -15.31 -30.40 -13.23
N ASN A 100 -14.33 -29.60 -13.65
CA ASN A 100 -13.69 -28.58 -12.81
C ASN A 100 -14.71 -27.51 -12.40
N VAL A 101 -15.42 -26.93 -13.36
CA VAL A 101 -16.44 -25.89 -13.09
C VAL A 101 -17.61 -26.47 -12.30
N ALA A 102 -18.11 -27.66 -12.67
CA ALA A 102 -19.25 -28.30 -12.00
C ALA A 102 -18.97 -28.76 -10.56
N TYR A 103 -17.71 -28.80 -10.11
CA TYR A 103 -17.33 -29.45 -8.86
C TYR A 103 -18.07 -28.87 -7.64
N GLY A 104 -18.09 -27.55 -7.49
CA GLY A 104 -18.77 -26.88 -6.38
C GLY A 104 -20.28 -27.11 -6.35
N LEU A 105 -20.92 -27.13 -7.53
CA LEU A 105 -22.37 -27.39 -7.65
C LEU A 105 -22.77 -28.78 -7.17
N LYS A 106 -21.92 -29.80 -7.37
CA LYS A 106 -22.20 -31.18 -6.93
C LYS A 106 -22.24 -31.34 -5.41
N LEU A 107 -21.54 -30.46 -4.70
CA LEU A 107 -21.46 -30.45 -3.24
C LEU A 107 -22.53 -29.55 -2.61
N LYS A 108 -22.92 -28.48 -3.31
CA LYS A 108 -23.92 -27.51 -2.83
C LYS A 108 -25.30 -28.17 -2.69
N ARG A 109 -25.99 -27.85 -1.60
CA ARG A 109 -27.40 -28.20 -1.39
C ARG A 109 -28.24 -26.94 -1.46
N ILE A 110 -29.37 -27.02 -2.14
CA ILE A 110 -30.30 -25.91 -2.34
C ILE A 110 -31.62 -26.17 -1.61
N PRO A 111 -32.29 -25.11 -1.13
CA PRO A 111 -33.63 -25.22 -0.54
C PRO A 111 -34.59 -25.93 -1.50
N ALA A 112 -35.38 -26.86 -0.95
CA ALA A 112 -36.32 -27.71 -1.67
C ALA A 112 -37.74 -27.66 -1.07
N GLY A 113 -38.02 -26.62 -0.28
CA GLY A 113 -39.25 -26.45 0.50
C GLY A 113 -39.02 -26.56 2.00
N GLU A 114 -40.11 -26.64 2.76
CA GLU A 114 -40.11 -26.78 4.21
C GLU A 114 -40.83 -28.05 4.64
N LYS A 115 -40.32 -28.70 5.69
CA LYS A 115 -40.98 -29.85 6.32
C LYS A 115 -40.95 -29.66 7.83
N ASN A 116 -42.12 -29.63 8.46
CA ASN A 116 -42.30 -29.39 9.90
C ASN A 116 -41.63 -28.09 10.38
N GLY A 117 -41.74 -27.00 9.60
CA GLY A 117 -41.14 -25.70 9.91
C GLY A 117 -39.60 -25.66 9.80
N LYS A 118 -38.97 -26.67 9.19
CA LYS A 118 -37.52 -26.70 8.92
C LYS A 118 -37.25 -26.73 7.41
N PRO A 119 -36.27 -25.97 6.91
CA PRO A 119 -35.91 -25.99 5.50
C PRO A 119 -35.34 -27.37 5.10
N VAL A 120 -35.84 -27.93 4.00
CA VAL A 120 -35.33 -29.16 3.38
C VAL A 120 -34.37 -28.79 2.26
N PHE A 121 -33.26 -29.50 2.14
CA PHE A 121 -32.26 -29.23 1.11
C PHE A 121 -32.02 -30.42 0.17
N ARG A 122 -32.05 -30.16 -1.14
CA ARG A 122 -31.74 -31.14 -2.21
C ARG A 122 -30.43 -30.81 -2.90
N LYS A 123 -29.88 -31.77 -3.67
CA LYS A 123 -28.78 -31.51 -4.60
C LYS A 123 -29.32 -30.96 -5.92
N TYR A 124 -28.46 -30.27 -6.66
CA TYR A 124 -28.76 -29.90 -8.04
C TYR A 124 -28.96 -31.15 -8.92
N THR A 125 -29.88 -31.07 -9.89
CA THR A 125 -30.03 -32.10 -10.93
C THR A 125 -28.90 -31.97 -11.97
N LYS A 126 -28.76 -32.96 -12.84
CA LYS A 126 -27.73 -32.91 -13.90
C LYS A 126 -27.98 -31.76 -14.87
N GLU A 127 -29.24 -31.55 -15.22
CA GLU A 127 -29.69 -30.50 -16.13
C GLU A 127 -29.43 -29.11 -15.54
N GLU A 128 -29.69 -28.91 -14.24
CA GLU A 128 -29.39 -27.66 -13.55
C GLU A 128 -27.88 -27.38 -13.50
N ILE A 129 -27.06 -28.41 -13.27
CA ILE A 129 -25.60 -28.29 -13.29
C ILE A 129 -25.11 -27.91 -14.69
N GLU A 130 -25.59 -28.60 -15.72
CA GLU A 130 -25.20 -28.35 -17.11
C GLU A 130 -25.55 -26.93 -17.54
N ALA A 131 -26.77 -26.47 -17.25
CA ALA A 131 -27.19 -25.10 -17.56
C ALA A 131 -26.31 -24.04 -16.87
N LYS A 132 -26.00 -24.22 -15.58
CA LYS A 132 -25.12 -23.31 -14.84
C LYS A 132 -23.68 -23.32 -15.33
N VAL A 133 -23.13 -24.50 -15.65
CA VAL A 133 -21.77 -24.63 -16.19
C VAL A 133 -21.67 -23.98 -17.57
N ASN A 134 -22.64 -24.21 -18.45
CA ASN A 134 -22.65 -23.60 -19.79
C ASN A 134 -22.76 -22.08 -19.70
N ARG A 135 -23.56 -21.54 -18.77
CA ARG A 135 -23.62 -20.11 -18.50
C ARG A 135 -22.28 -19.57 -17.99
N ALA A 136 -21.63 -20.26 -17.05
CA ALA A 136 -20.34 -19.84 -16.51
C ALA A 136 -19.22 -19.88 -17.58
N LEU A 137 -19.22 -20.89 -18.45
CA LEU A 137 -18.28 -20.98 -19.57
C LEU A 137 -18.51 -19.89 -20.61
N LYS A 138 -19.78 -19.53 -20.86
CA LYS A 138 -20.15 -18.41 -21.73
C LYS A 138 -19.65 -17.07 -21.20
N LEU A 139 -19.75 -16.83 -19.89
CA LEU A 139 -19.27 -15.59 -19.27
C LEU A 139 -17.76 -15.38 -19.45
N VAL A 140 -17.00 -16.46 -19.63
CA VAL A 140 -15.54 -16.42 -19.81
C VAL A 140 -15.11 -16.71 -21.25
N ASP A 141 -16.05 -16.72 -22.21
CA ASP A 141 -15.85 -17.01 -23.64
C ASP A 141 -15.17 -18.37 -23.93
N LEU A 142 -15.58 -19.42 -23.21
CA LEU A 142 -15.04 -20.78 -23.33
C LEU A 142 -16.13 -21.87 -23.48
N GLU A 143 -17.25 -21.58 -24.16
CA GLU A 143 -18.37 -22.52 -24.30
C GLU A 143 -17.95 -23.89 -24.84
N ASP A 144 -17.07 -23.91 -25.85
CA ASP A 144 -16.65 -25.14 -26.54
C ASP A 144 -15.56 -25.95 -25.80
N TYR A 145 -15.11 -25.47 -24.64
CA TYR A 145 -13.95 -26.03 -23.94
C TYR A 145 -14.31 -27.11 -22.93
N GLY A 146 -15.61 -27.35 -22.66
CA GLY A 146 -16.09 -28.23 -21.59
C GLY A 146 -15.46 -29.64 -21.56
N TYR A 147 -15.16 -30.22 -22.73
CA TYR A 147 -14.59 -31.57 -22.85
C TYR A 147 -13.06 -31.61 -22.78
N ARG A 148 -12.37 -30.47 -22.90
CA ARG A 148 -10.90 -30.43 -22.94
C ARG A 148 -10.28 -30.79 -21.60
N ASN A 149 -9.05 -31.29 -21.66
CA ASN A 149 -8.23 -31.47 -20.47
C ASN A 149 -7.67 -30.10 -20.04
N VAL A 150 -7.60 -29.84 -18.74
CA VAL A 150 -7.05 -28.57 -18.22
C VAL A 150 -5.57 -28.41 -18.60
N ASN A 151 -4.81 -29.50 -18.63
CA ASN A 151 -3.37 -29.46 -18.94
C ASN A 151 -3.07 -29.11 -20.40
N SER A 152 -4.06 -29.15 -21.30
CA SER A 152 -3.90 -28.77 -22.71
C SER A 152 -4.23 -27.29 -22.98
N LEU A 153 -4.46 -26.49 -21.93
CA LEU A 153 -4.91 -25.10 -22.05
C LEU A 153 -3.79 -24.12 -21.75
N SER A 154 -3.83 -22.95 -22.39
CA SER A 154 -2.92 -21.85 -22.08
C SER A 154 -3.16 -21.30 -20.67
N GLY A 155 -2.20 -20.57 -20.10
CA GLY A 155 -2.31 -20.00 -18.75
C GLY A 155 -3.57 -19.13 -18.56
N GLY A 156 -3.87 -18.27 -19.54
CA GLY A 156 -5.07 -17.42 -19.51
C GLY A 156 -6.37 -18.20 -19.64
N GLN A 157 -6.38 -19.30 -20.42
CA GLN A 157 -7.54 -20.20 -20.48
C GLN A 157 -7.75 -20.94 -19.15
N GLN A 158 -6.67 -21.38 -18.50
CA GLN A 158 -6.75 -21.97 -17.16
C GLN A 158 -7.29 -20.97 -16.14
N GLN A 159 -6.84 -19.72 -16.19
CA GLN A 159 -7.35 -18.65 -15.34
C GLN A 159 -8.84 -18.39 -15.56
N ARG A 160 -9.29 -18.25 -16.82
CA ARG A 160 -10.71 -18.12 -17.18
C ARG A 160 -11.56 -19.26 -16.62
N ILE A 161 -11.05 -20.50 -16.65
CA ILE A 161 -11.73 -21.65 -16.04
C ILE A 161 -11.76 -21.57 -14.52
N ALA A 162 -10.69 -21.10 -13.88
CA ALA A 162 -10.66 -20.91 -12.44
C ALA A 162 -11.68 -19.85 -11.98
N ILE A 163 -11.80 -18.75 -12.75
CA ILE A 163 -12.82 -17.71 -12.55
C ILE A 163 -14.21 -18.30 -12.78
N ALA A 164 -14.45 -19.01 -13.88
CA ALA A 164 -15.75 -19.67 -14.14
C ALA A 164 -16.15 -20.63 -13.01
N ARG A 165 -15.19 -21.43 -12.49
CA ARG A 165 -15.41 -22.32 -11.34
C ARG A 165 -15.77 -21.55 -10.08
N ALA A 166 -15.20 -20.38 -9.85
CA ALA A 166 -15.56 -19.54 -8.72
C ALA A 166 -16.95 -18.90 -8.91
N LEU A 167 -17.28 -18.44 -10.11
CA LEU A 167 -18.53 -17.74 -10.43
C LEU A 167 -19.75 -18.67 -10.51
N VAL A 168 -19.59 -19.92 -10.93
CA VAL A 168 -20.69 -20.87 -11.15
C VAL A 168 -21.57 -21.08 -9.90
N CYS A 169 -20.98 -20.91 -8.71
CA CYS A 169 -21.69 -21.04 -7.44
C CYS A 169 -22.46 -19.77 -7.02
N GLU A 170 -22.40 -18.71 -7.84
CA GLU A 170 -23.02 -17.40 -7.62
C GLU A 170 -22.63 -16.82 -6.25
N PRO A 171 -21.33 -16.59 -6.00
CA PRO A 171 -20.86 -16.03 -4.74
C PRO A 171 -21.29 -14.56 -4.61
N LYS A 172 -21.37 -14.08 -3.37
CA LYS A 172 -21.63 -12.65 -3.10
C LYS A 172 -20.36 -11.81 -3.20
N VAL A 173 -19.24 -12.41 -2.82
CA VAL A 173 -17.90 -11.83 -2.90
C VAL A 173 -16.98 -12.80 -3.63
N LEU A 174 -16.25 -12.29 -4.62
CA LEU A 174 -15.17 -12.99 -5.30
C LEU A 174 -13.82 -12.48 -4.79
N LEU A 175 -12.99 -13.38 -4.28
CA LEU A 175 -11.65 -13.09 -3.78
C LEU A 175 -10.62 -13.56 -4.81
N LEU A 176 -9.71 -12.69 -5.21
CA LEU A 176 -8.73 -12.93 -6.27
C LEU A 176 -7.31 -12.67 -5.72
N ASP A 177 -6.52 -13.73 -5.57
CA ASP A 177 -5.15 -13.66 -5.00
C ASP A 177 -4.11 -13.69 -6.13
N GLU A 178 -3.58 -12.53 -6.51
CA GLU A 178 -2.61 -12.33 -7.61
C GLU A 178 -2.93 -13.14 -8.87
N PRO A 179 -4.17 -13.10 -9.39
CA PRO A 179 -4.60 -14.03 -10.41
C PRO A 179 -3.92 -13.82 -11.77
N LEU A 180 -3.23 -12.69 -11.98
CA LEU A 180 -2.54 -12.31 -13.22
C LEU A 180 -1.02 -12.46 -13.18
N GLY A 181 -0.44 -12.78 -12.01
CA GLY A 181 1.01 -12.79 -11.81
C GLY A 181 1.77 -13.81 -12.66
N ALA A 182 1.11 -14.88 -13.11
CA ALA A 182 1.71 -15.93 -13.92
C ALA A 182 1.55 -15.73 -15.45
N LEU A 183 0.95 -14.62 -15.90
CA LEU A 183 0.70 -14.36 -17.31
C LEU A 183 1.73 -13.41 -17.93
N ASP A 184 1.99 -13.56 -19.23
CA ASP A 184 2.76 -12.57 -20.00
C ASP A 184 1.99 -11.26 -20.16
N LEU A 185 2.70 -10.19 -20.55
CA LEU A 185 2.17 -8.83 -20.62
C LEU A 185 0.92 -8.71 -21.52
N LYS A 186 0.89 -9.38 -22.68
CA LYS A 186 -0.23 -9.27 -23.61
C LYS A 186 -1.46 -9.96 -23.03
N MET A 187 -1.30 -11.19 -22.55
CA MET A 187 -2.38 -11.94 -21.92
C MET A 187 -2.88 -11.26 -20.65
N ARG A 188 -2.00 -10.62 -19.87
CA ARG A 188 -2.34 -9.84 -18.69
C ARG A 188 -3.29 -8.69 -19.04
N LYS A 189 -2.94 -7.85 -20.02
CA LYS A 189 -3.77 -6.72 -20.47
C LYS A 189 -5.13 -7.17 -20.99
N GLU A 190 -5.17 -8.23 -21.79
CA GLU A 190 -6.44 -8.82 -22.25
C GLU A 190 -7.30 -9.27 -21.06
N MET A 191 -6.72 -9.97 -20.09
CA MET A 191 -7.45 -10.45 -18.92
C MET A 191 -7.92 -9.35 -17.97
N GLN A 192 -7.19 -8.25 -17.83
CA GLN A 192 -7.64 -7.08 -17.05
C GLN A 192 -8.95 -6.51 -17.61
N ILE A 193 -9.02 -6.34 -18.95
CA ILE A 193 -10.22 -5.83 -19.64
C ILE A 193 -11.40 -6.79 -19.40
N GLU A 194 -11.15 -8.10 -19.47
CA GLU A 194 -12.18 -9.11 -19.25
C GLU A 194 -12.67 -9.17 -17.81
N LEU A 195 -11.77 -9.08 -16.82
CA LEU A 195 -12.16 -9.00 -15.41
C LEU A 195 -13.05 -7.78 -15.16
N LYS A 196 -12.69 -6.61 -15.71
CA LYS A 196 -13.49 -5.39 -15.59
C LYS A 196 -14.85 -5.52 -16.29
N ARG A 197 -14.90 -6.17 -17.47
CA ARG A 197 -16.16 -6.48 -18.17
C ARG A 197 -17.05 -7.39 -17.34
N MET A 198 -16.51 -8.50 -16.84
CA MET A 198 -17.25 -9.45 -16.00
C MET A 198 -17.77 -8.80 -14.72
N HIS A 199 -16.96 -7.96 -14.06
CA HIS A 199 -17.40 -7.22 -12.87
C HIS A 199 -18.63 -6.35 -13.18
N ARG A 200 -18.59 -5.57 -14.27
CA ARG A 200 -19.71 -4.71 -14.70
C ARG A 200 -20.97 -5.52 -15.07
N GLU A 201 -20.81 -6.68 -15.69
CA GLU A 201 -21.93 -7.53 -16.10
C GLU A 201 -22.59 -8.25 -14.91
N LEU A 202 -21.79 -8.67 -13.92
CA LEU A 202 -22.26 -9.48 -12.79
C LEU A 202 -22.72 -8.65 -11.59
N GLY A 203 -22.11 -7.48 -11.35
CA GLY A 203 -22.42 -6.61 -10.21
C GLY A 203 -22.14 -7.26 -8.84
N ILE A 204 -21.29 -8.28 -8.78
CA ILE A 204 -20.84 -8.89 -7.53
C ILE A 204 -19.58 -8.17 -7.02
N THR A 205 -19.34 -8.21 -5.71
CA THR A 205 -18.16 -7.57 -5.12
C THR A 205 -16.88 -8.35 -5.42
N PHE A 206 -15.82 -7.64 -5.81
CA PHE A 206 -14.50 -8.21 -6.04
C PHE A 206 -13.52 -7.67 -4.99
N ILE A 207 -12.76 -8.56 -4.36
CA ILE A 207 -11.52 -8.20 -3.66
C ILE A 207 -10.36 -8.79 -4.44
N TYR A 208 -9.49 -7.93 -4.93
CA TYR A 208 -8.35 -8.27 -5.76
C TYR A 208 -7.06 -7.96 -5.01
N VAL A 209 -6.10 -8.87 -5.00
CA VAL A 209 -4.77 -8.66 -4.43
C VAL A 209 -3.76 -8.60 -5.55
N THR A 210 -2.93 -7.56 -5.57
CA THR A 210 -1.80 -7.45 -6.48
C THR A 210 -0.68 -6.62 -5.89
N HIS A 211 0.50 -6.75 -6.46
CA HIS A 211 1.63 -5.86 -6.27
C HIS A 211 1.85 -4.94 -7.49
N ASP A 212 1.08 -5.13 -8.57
CA ASP A 212 1.17 -4.35 -9.81
C ASP A 212 0.28 -3.09 -9.72
N GLN A 213 0.89 -1.93 -9.93
CA GLN A 213 0.23 -0.63 -9.84
C GLN A 213 -0.73 -0.40 -11.02
N GLU A 214 -0.34 -0.77 -12.25
CA GLU A 214 -1.16 -0.60 -13.46
C GLU A 214 -2.47 -1.39 -13.33
N GLU A 215 -2.39 -2.60 -12.77
CA GLU A 215 -3.55 -3.43 -12.44
C GLU A 215 -4.53 -2.72 -11.49
N ALA A 216 -4.01 -2.22 -10.37
CA ALA A 216 -4.81 -1.55 -9.35
C ALA A 216 -5.46 -0.27 -9.88
N LEU A 217 -4.72 0.53 -10.64
CA LEU A 217 -5.22 1.80 -11.17
C LEU A 217 -6.24 1.61 -12.30
N THR A 218 -6.10 0.55 -13.09
CA THR A 218 -6.95 0.33 -14.27
C THR A 218 -8.27 -0.37 -13.93
N MET A 219 -8.28 -1.31 -12.99
CA MET A 219 -9.44 -2.18 -12.76
C MET A 219 -10.35 -1.73 -11.63
N SER A 220 -9.80 -1.06 -10.62
CA SER A 220 -10.47 -0.87 -9.32
C SER A 220 -11.42 0.32 -9.29
N ASP A 221 -12.47 0.20 -8.49
CA ASP A 221 -13.26 1.35 -8.03
C ASP A 221 -12.57 2.01 -6.83
N THR A 222 -12.02 1.18 -5.92
CA THR A 222 -11.28 1.60 -4.72
C THR A 222 -9.96 0.83 -4.61
N VAL A 223 -8.88 1.54 -4.29
CA VAL A 223 -7.55 1.00 -4.00
C VAL A 223 -7.28 1.18 -2.51
N VAL A 224 -6.85 0.11 -1.86
CA VAL A 224 -6.39 0.07 -0.47
C VAL A 224 -4.89 -0.20 -0.50
N VAL A 225 -4.10 0.83 -0.21
CA VAL A 225 -2.64 0.73 -0.16
C VAL A 225 -2.24 0.24 1.23
N ILE A 226 -1.50 -0.87 1.30
CA ILE A 226 -1.06 -1.51 2.54
C ILE A 226 0.46 -1.55 2.56
N ASN A 227 1.03 -1.12 3.69
CA ASN A 227 2.45 -1.27 4.00
C ASN A 227 2.62 -1.74 5.45
N ASP A 228 3.53 -2.67 5.68
CA ASP A 228 3.84 -3.23 7.01
C ASP A 228 2.60 -3.58 7.85
N GLY A 229 1.63 -4.26 7.22
CA GLY A 229 0.40 -4.71 7.87
C GLY A 229 -0.62 -3.60 8.17
N LYS A 230 -0.32 -2.34 7.82
CA LYS A 230 -1.18 -1.16 8.04
C LYS A 230 -1.71 -0.59 6.73
N ILE A 231 -2.93 -0.08 6.76
CA ILE A 231 -3.49 0.70 5.65
C ILE A 231 -2.84 2.08 5.64
N GLN A 232 -2.22 2.43 4.51
CA GLN A 232 -1.59 3.72 4.26
C GLN A 232 -2.57 4.73 3.67
N GLN A 233 -3.42 4.27 2.74
CA GLN A 233 -4.43 5.10 2.10
C GLN A 233 -5.55 4.24 1.50
N ILE A 234 -6.77 4.77 1.54
CA ILE A 234 -7.93 4.23 0.82
C ILE A 234 -8.46 5.34 -0.08
N GLY A 235 -8.65 5.06 -1.37
CA GLY A 235 -9.19 6.04 -2.30
C GLY A 235 -9.51 5.45 -3.67
N THR A 236 -10.08 6.27 -4.54
CA THR A 236 -10.19 5.91 -5.96
C THR A 236 -8.80 5.85 -6.60
N PRO A 237 -8.59 5.11 -7.70
CA PRO A 237 -7.33 5.09 -8.43
C PRO A 237 -6.73 6.47 -8.67
N LYS A 238 -7.56 7.40 -9.16
CA LYS A 238 -7.16 8.78 -9.44
C LYS A 238 -6.72 9.51 -8.17
N LYS A 239 -7.47 9.37 -7.06
CA LYS A 239 -7.11 10.02 -5.80
C LYS A 239 -5.81 9.47 -5.22
N VAL A 240 -5.58 8.16 -5.30
CA VAL A 240 -4.35 7.54 -4.80
C VAL A 240 -3.12 7.94 -5.64
N TYR A 241 -3.31 8.21 -6.93
CA TYR A 241 -2.27 8.71 -7.82
C TYR A 241 -1.98 10.21 -7.64
N ASP A 242 -3.03 11.04 -7.75
CA ASP A 242 -2.94 12.50 -7.75
C ASP A 242 -2.74 13.04 -6.32
N GLU A 243 -3.41 12.48 -5.32
CA GLU A 243 -3.40 12.99 -3.94
C GLU A 243 -2.87 11.91 -2.96
N PRO A 244 -1.59 11.52 -3.05
CA PRO A 244 -1.01 10.56 -2.12
C PRO A 244 -1.02 11.12 -0.69
N SER A 245 -1.42 10.30 0.28
CA SER A 245 -1.54 10.72 1.69
C SER A 245 -0.19 10.81 2.40
N ASN A 246 0.83 10.12 1.89
CA ASN A 246 2.18 10.14 2.41
C ASN A 246 3.22 9.78 1.33
N ALA A 247 4.49 10.01 1.66
CA ALA A 247 5.61 9.80 0.73
C ALA A 247 5.77 8.34 0.27
N PHE A 248 5.41 7.37 1.12
CA PHE A 248 5.38 5.97 0.73
C PHE A 248 4.36 5.75 -0.40
N VAL A 249 3.12 6.23 -0.26
CA VAL A 249 2.10 6.06 -1.31
C VAL A 249 2.50 6.80 -2.59
N ALA A 250 3.06 8.01 -2.46
CA ALA A 250 3.53 8.79 -3.60
C ALA A 250 4.54 8.00 -4.47
N ASN A 251 5.57 7.43 -3.82
CA ASN A 251 6.62 6.67 -4.49
C ASN A 251 6.21 5.25 -4.88
N PHE A 252 5.29 4.64 -4.12
CA PHE A 252 4.86 3.26 -4.37
C PHE A 252 3.85 3.14 -5.52
N ILE A 253 3.08 4.18 -5.85
CA ILE A 253 2.04 4.12 -6.88
C ILE A 253 2.57 4.50 -8.27
N GLY A 254 3.63 5.30 -8.32
CA GLY A 254 4.28 5.73 -9.53
C GLY A 254 5.54 6.53 -9.21
N GLU A 255 6.34 6.80 -10.24
CA GLU A 255 7.53 7.65 -10.09
C GLU A 255 7.12 9.06 -9.61
N SER A 256 7.95 9.66 -8.76
CA SER A 256 7.70 10.97 -8.16
C SER A 256 9.00 11.70 -7.90
N ASN A 257 8.98 13.01 -8.11
CA ASN A 257 9.93 13.91 -7.49
C ASN A 257 9.37 14.32 -6.13
N ILE A 258 10.04 13.93 -5.05
CA ILE A 258 9.64 14.27 -3.68
C ILE A 258 10.66 15.26 -3.12
N LEU A 259 10.21 16.51 -2.90
CA LEU A 259 11.04 17.61 -2.42
C LEU A 259 10.62 18.04 -1.03
N SER A 260 11.57 18.40 -0.18
CA SER A 260 11.26 19.13 1.05
C SER A 260 10.94 20.59 0.75
N GLY A 261 9.91 21.12 1.39
CA GLY A 261 9.53 22.52 1.29
C GLY A 261 8.85 23.05 2.55
N THR A 262 8.49 24.33 2.49
CA THR A 262 7.78 25.02 3.57
C THR A 262 6.54 25.68 3.01
N MET A 263 5.38 25.35 3.56
CA MET A 263 4.11 25.97 3.21
C MET A 263 4.04 27.36 3.87
N ILE A 264 4.38 28.41 3.11
CA ILE A 264 4.46 29.79 3.65
C ILE A 264 3.08 30.25 4.10
N LYS A 265 2.05 29.91 3.30
CA LYS A 265 0.62 30.07 3.58
C LYS A 265 -0.13 29.20 2.58
N ASP A 266 -1.43 28.96 2.82
CA ASP A 266 -2.31 28.34 1.82
C ASP A 266 -2.08 28.93 0.41
N TYR A 267 -2.02 28.04 -0.58
CA TYR A 267 -1.72 28.35 -2.00
C TYR A 267 -0.30 28.85 -2.32
N LEU A 268 0.63 28.88 -1.37
CA LEU A 268 2.01 29.33 -1.60
C LEU A 268 3.04 28.49 -0.84
N VAL A 269 3.77 27.67 -1.58
CA VAL A 269 4.84 26.82 -1.05
C VAL A 269 6.22 27.36 -1.45
N LYS A 270 7.21 27.19 -0.56
CA LYS A 270 8.61 27.50 -0.84
C LYS A 270 9.42 26.21 -0.92
N PHE A 271 10.12 26.00 -2.03
CA PHE A 271 11.08 24.90 -2.21
C PHE A 271 12.20 25.30 -3.16
N LEU A 272 13.37 24.68 -2.99
CA LEU A 272 14.60 25.01 -3.74
C LEU A 272 14.87 26.54 -3.80
N GLY A 273 14.61 27.23 -2.70
CA GLY A 273 14.80 28.68 -2.58
C GLY A 273 13.77 29.56 -3.29
N LYS A 274 12.78 29.01 -3.98
CA LYS A 274 11.75 29.77 -4.73
C LYS A 274 10.36 29.60 -4.12
N ASN A 275 9.54 30.65 -4.22
CA ASN A 275 8.12 30.61 -3.87
C ASN A 275 7.31 30.24 -5.12
N VAL A 276 6.50 29.19 -5.03
CA VAL A 276 5.69 28.66 -6.12
C VAL A 276 4.23 28.58 -5.66
N VAL A 277 3.32 28.95 -6.55
CA VAL A 277 1.87 28.87 -6.30
C VAL A 277 1.42 27.42 -6.44
N CYS A 278 0.62 26.93 -5.50
CA CYS A 278 -0.02 25.61 -5.52
C CYS A 278 -1.52 25.74 -5.24
N LEU A 279 -2.26 24.63 -5.32
CA LEU A 279 -3.71 24.61 -5.06
C LEU A 279 -4.10 24.12 -3.66
N ASP A 280 -3.15 23.60 -2.89
CA ASP A 280 -3.40 23.02 -1.57
C ASP A 280 -3.68 24.07 -0.48
N LYS A 281 -4.54 23.67 0.48
CA LYS A 281 -4.99 24.50 1.62
C LYS A 281 -5.13 23.67 2.90
N GLY A 282 -5.24 24.34 4.05
CA GLY A 282 -5.43 23.68 5.34
C GLY A 282 -4.11 23.35 6.05
N PHE A 283 -3.07 24.13 5.74
CA PHE A 283 -1.76 24.06 6.36
C PHE A 283 -1.53 25.30 7.22
N SER A 284 -0.74 25.14 8.26
CA SER A 284 -0.30 26.23 9.12
C SER A 284 0.70 27.12 8.39
N LYS A 285 0.80 28.37 8.80
CA LYS A 285 1.79 29.31 8.26
C LYS A 285 3.21 28.80 8.57
N ASN A 286 4.05 28.70 7.55
CA ASN A 286 5.41 28.15 7.62
C ASN A 286 5.49 26.68 8.07
N GLU A 287 4.47 25.87 7.79
CA GLU A 287 4.49 24.43 8.07
C GLU A 287 5.51 23.70 7.18
N GLN A 288 6.28 22.77 7.73
CA GLN A 288 7.19 21.92 6.97
C GLN A 288 6.40 20.84 6.23
N VAL A 289 6.62 20.71 4.92
CA VAL A 289 5.84 19.84 4.05
C VAL A 289 6.75 19.07 3.09
N ASP A 290 6.26 17.93 2.61
CA ASP A 290 6.82 17.25 1.45
C ASP A 290 6.00 17.64 0.22
N ILE A 291 6.68 17.87 -0.90
CA ILE A 291 6.08 18.28 -2.17
C ILE A 291 6.27 17.14 -3.15
N VAL A 292 5.20 16.71 -3.79
CA VAL A 292 5.21 15.68 -4.81
C VAL A 292 4.92 16.31 -6.16
N ILE A 293 5.77 16.01 -7.14
CA ILE A 293 5.60 16.41 -8.52
C ILE A 293 5.88 15.20 -9.40
N ARG A 294 4.89 14.80 -10.20
CA ARG A 294 5.03 13.65 -11.10
C ARG A 294 5.98 14.00 -12.25
N PRO A 295 6.87 13.08 -12.69
CA PRO A 295 7.80 13.36 -13.79
C PRO A 295 7.15 13.84 -15.08
N GLU A 296 5.96 13.33 -15.42
CA GLU A 296 5.18 13.69 -16.59
C GLU A 296 4.50 15.07 -16.50
N ASP A 297 4.39 15.61 -15.29
CA ASP A 297 3.80 16.94 -15.05
C ASP A 297 4.84 18.08 -15.14
N ILE A 298 6.12 17.74 -15.23
CA ILE A 298 7.19 18.71 -15.38
C ILE A 298 7.37 19.03 -16.86
N ALA A 299 6.93 20.22 -17.27
CA ALA A 299 7.19 20.72 -18.61
C ALA A 299 8.66 21.13 -18.74
N ILE A 300 9.36 20.58 -19.73
CA ILE A 300 10.77 20.86 -20.04
C ILE A 300 10.88 21.58 -21.37
N SER A 301 11.68 22.64 -21.44
CA SER A 301 11.95 23.39 -22.69
C SER A 301 13.38 23.92 -22.76
N SER A 302 13.92 24.08 -23.97
CA SER A 302 15.20 24.76 -24.21
C SER A 302 15.09 26.28 -24.06
N ASP A 303 13.91 26.82 -24.33
CA ASP A 303 13.64 28.25 -24.38
C ASP A 303 12.42 28.57 -23.50
N GLY A 304 12.45 29.72 -22.83
CA GLY A 304 11.29 30.25 -22.10
C GLY A 304 11.50 30.47 -20.60
N ASP A 305 10.40 30.80 -19.92
CA ASP A 305 10.35 31.12 -18.49
C ASP A 305 9.89 29.87 -17.72
N GLY A 306 10.85 29.17 -17.09
CA GLY A 306 10.62 28.05 -16.19
C GLY A 306 10.96 28.42 -14.75
N GLN A 307 10.32 27.78 -13.77
CA GLN A 307 10.66 28.05 -12.37
C GLN A 307 12.05 27.55 -12.02
N PHE A 308 12.62 26.57 -12.73
CA PHE A 308 13.97 26.06 -12.47
C PHE A 308 14.75 25.96 -13.79
N SER A 309 16.05 26.24 -13.74
CA SER A 309 16.95 26.06 -14.87
C SER A 309 18.04 25.10 -14.44
N GLY A 310 18.42 24.17 -15.32
CA GLY A 310 19.40 23.14 -15.03
C GLY A 310 19.87 22.40 -16.28
N SER A 311 20.75 21.42 -16.08
CA SER A 311 21.33 20.65 -17.17
C SER A 311 20.89 19.20 -17.14
N VAL A 312 20.68 18.63 -18.32
CA VAL A 312 20.30 17.21 -18.47
C VAL A 312 21.51 16.33 -18.15
N THR A 313 21.40 15.47 -17.13
CA THR A 313 22.46 14.54 -16.70
C THR A 313 22.29 13.15 -17.31
N SER A 314 21.06 12.72 -17.56
CA SER A 314 20.74 11.44 -18.19
C SER A 314 19.52 11.57 -19.12
N SER A 315 19.46 10.75 -20.17
CA SER A 315 18.32 10.64 -21.08
C SER A 315 18.18 9.19 -21.53
N VAL A 316 17.00 8.60 -21.29
CA VAL A 316 16.70 7.19 -21.60
C VAL A 316 15.36 7.09 -22.32
N PHE A 317 15.36 6.45 -23.49
CA PHE A 317 14.12 6.17 -24.23
C PHE A 317 13.37 4.98 -23.60
N LYS A 318 12.16 5.23 -23.08
CA LYS A 318 11.26 4.22 -22.47
C LYS A 318 10.19 3.71 -23.45
N GLY A 319 10.38 3.93 -24.75
CA GLY A 319 9.54 3.39 -25.83
C GLY A 319 8.45 4.36 -26.32
N THR A 320 7.75 5.05 -25.43
CA THR A 320 6.75 6.08 -25.81
C THR A 320 7.15 7.50 -25.40
N TYR A 321 8.07 7.62 -24.44
CA TYR A 321 8.62 8.87 -23.94
C TYR A 321 10.11 8.69 -23.61
N TYR A 322 10.78 9.80 -23.36
CA TYR A 322 12.11 9.89 -22.79
C TYR A 322 11.98 10.23 -21.31
N GLU A 323 12.67 9.46 -20.48
CA GLU A 323 12.90 9.76 -19.08
C GLU A 323 14.27 10.42 -18.97
N MET A 324 14.30 11.62 -18.42
CA MET A 324 15.50 12.44 -18.32
C MET A 324 15.71 12.89 -16.89
N ASN A 325 16.94 12.81 -16.41
CA ASN A 325 17.31 13.47 -15.16
C ASN A 325 17.89 14.86 -15.46
N VAL A 326 17.45 15.85 -14.69
CA VAL A 326 17.84 17.25 -14.83
C VAL A 326 18.33 17.77 -13.49
N LEU A 327 19.61 18.14 -13.41
CA LEU A 327 20.19 18.74 -12.21
C LEU A 327 19.88 20.25 -12.20
N ALA A 328 18.98 20.67 -11.31
CA ALA A 328 18.59 22.06 -11.17
C ALA A 328 18.57 22.48 -9.69
N SER A 329 19.22 23.59 -9.36
CA SER A 329 19.28 24.14 -7.99
C SER A 329 19.77 23.13 -6.93
N GLY A 330 20.67 22.21 -7.31
CA GLY A 330 21.21 21.17 -6.42
C GLY A 330 20.30 19.96 -6.20
N TYR A 331 19.19 19.87 -6.93
CA TYR A 331 18.26 18.74 -6.90
C TYR A 331 18.23 18.06 -8.27
N GLU A 332 18.18 16.73 -8.29
CA GLU A 332 18.03 15.95 -9.52
C GLU A 332 16.54 15.65 -9.79
N PHE A 333 15.97 16.31 -10.78
CA PHE A 333 14.59 16.09 -11.23
C PHE A 333 14.52 14.97 -12.25
N THR A 334 13.64 14.00 -12.04
CA THR A 334 13.21 13.07 -13.08
C THR A 334 12.05 13.69 -13.85
N VAL A 335 12.19 13.76 -15.18
CA VAL A 335 11.24 14.39 -16.09
C VAL A 335 10.90 13.42 -17.22
N GLN A 336 9.62 13.30 -17.56
CA GLN A 336 9.16 12.49 -18.68
C GLN A 336 8.61 13.37 -19.80
N ASN A 337 9.15 13.22 -21.02
CA ASN A 337 8.69 13.97 -22.18
C ASN A 337 8.78 13.13 -23.47
N THR A 338 7.90 13.37 -24.44
CA THR A 338 7.96 12.74 -25.77
C THR A 338 9.13 13.25 -26.61
N THR A 339 9.65 14.44 -26.27
CA THR A 339 10.81 15.05 -26.94
C THR A 339 12.08 14.80 -26.13
N GLU A 340 13.12 14.34 -26.80
CA GLU A 340 14.45 14.15 -26.21
C GLU A 340 15.19 15.49 -26.06
N TYR A 341 15.84 15.68 -24.92
CA TYR A 341 16.88 16.69 -24.73
C TYR A 341 18.21 15.96 -24.47
N PRO A 342 19.25 16.18 -25.31
CA PRO A 342 20.53 15.48 -25.13
C PRO A 342 21.21 15.79 -23.80
N ILE A 343 21.98 14.83 -23.28
CA ILE A 343 22.83 15.01 -22.10
C ILE A 343 23.74 16.24 -22.29
N GLY A 344 23.80 17.08 -21.27
CA GLY A 344 24.53 18.35 -21.27
C GLY A 344 23.74 19.55 -21.83
N SER A 345 22.50 19.34 -22.30
CA SER A 345 21.64 20.46 -22.71
C SER A 345 21.20 21.26 -21.49
N GLU A 346 21.24 22.58 -21.61
CA GLU A 346 20.61 23.51 -20.66
C GLU A 346 19.11 23.60 -20.95
N VAL A 347 18.29 23.41 -19.91
CA VAL A 347 16.84 23.34 -20.02
C VAL A 347 16.16 24.11 -18.88
N ASN A 348 14.94 24.54 -19.13
CA ASN A 348 14.04 25.13 -18.15
C ASN A 348 12.94 24.13 -17.79
N LEU A 349 12.70 23.99 -16.50
CA LEU A 349 11.64 23.18 -15.92
C LEU A 349 10.51 24.09 -15.47
N LYS A 350 9.30 23.76 -15.90
CA LYS A 350 8.07 24.44 -15.54
C LYS A 350 7.08 23.46 -14.91
N VAL A 351 6.60 23.81 -13.72
CA VAL A 351 5.55 23.06 -13.02
C VAL A 351 4.32 23.94 -12.89
N VAL A 352 3.16 23.43 -13.27
CA VAL A 352 1.89 24.14 -13.10
C VAL A 352 1.37 23.95 -11.67
N PRO A 353 0.66 24.94 -11.09
CA PRO A 353 0.18 24.85 -9.71
C PRO A 353 -0.64 23.59 -9.39
N ASP A 354 -1.40 23.10 -10.37
CA ASP A 354 -2.31 21.95 -10.25
C ASP A 354 -1.56 20.61 -10.15
N SER A 355 -0.29 20.57 -10.58
CA SER A 355 0.56 19.38 -10.54
C SER A 355 1.50 19.34 -9.33
N ILE A 356 1.34 20.30 -8.41
CA ILE A 356 2.10 20.36 -7.16
C ILE A 356 1.18 19.85 -6.07
N HIS A 357 1.51 18.69 -5.51
CA HIS A 357 0.77 18.10 -4.41
C HIS A 357 1.54 18.26 -3.11
N ILE A 358 0.90 18.87 -2.11
CA ILE A 358 1.50 19.10 -0.80
C ILE A 358 1.06 18.01 0.19
N MET A 359 2.03 17.29 0.74
CA MET A 359 1.83 16.32 1.81
C MET A 359 2.33 16.88 3.13
N ARG A 360 1.58 16.61 4.20
CA ARG A 360 2.09 16.83 5.55
C ARG A 360 3.28 15.91 5.78
N LYS A 361 4.39 16.44 6.29
CA LYS A 361 5.47 15.58 6.77
C LYS A 361 4.91 14.74 7.92
N MET A 362 4.90 13.41 7.75
CA MET A 362 4.38 12.50 8.79
C MET A 362 5.14 12.69 10.10
N ARG A 363 6.44 12.95 10.01
CA ARG A 363 7.31 13.30 11.12
C ARG A 363 8.39 14.26 10.61
N THR A 364 8.76 15.22 11.45
CA THR A 364 9.91 16.12 11.22
C THR A 364 11.03 15.88 12.23
N ILE A 365 10.73 15.11 13.27
CA ILE A 365 11.60 14.84 14.40
C ILE A 365 11.24 13.44 14.92
N ASN A 366 12.23 12.68 15.38
CA ASN A 366 11.98 11.46 16.12
C ASN A 366 11.64 11.82 17.56
N CYS A 367 10.60 11.23 18.12
CA CYS A 367 10.22 11.43 19.52
C CYS A 367 10.21 10.07 20.21
N PHE A 368 10.94 9.94 21.31
CA PHE A 368 11.02 8.73 22.12
C PHE A 368 10.84 9.05 23.59
N SER A 369 10.30 8.12 24.35
CA SER A 369 10.40 8.16 25.80
C SER A 369 11.79 7.69 26.22
N GLY A 370 12.42 8.42 27.14
CA GLY A 370 13.73 8.11 27.68
C GLY A 370 13.81 8.37 29.18
N GLU A 371 14.97 8.03 29.76
CA GLU A 371 15.29 8.24 31.17
C GLU A 371 16.68 8.86 31.27
N ILE A 372 16.83 9.90 32.09
CA ILE A 372 18.13 10.52 32.34
C ILE A 372 19.00 9.54 33.13
N ASP A 373 20.17 9.16 32.62
CA ASP A 373 21.08 8.19 33.24
C ASP A 373 22.43 8.79 33.67
N GLY A 374 22.65 10.09 33.39
CA GLY A 374 23.84 10.84 33.79
C GLY A 374 23.65 12.36 33.69
N GLU A 375 24.67 13.12 34.09
CA GLU A 375 24.62 14.60 34.18
C GLU A 375 24.34 15.30 32.85
N ASN A 376 24.66 14.67 31.71
CA ASN A 376 24.36 15.12 30.36
C ASN A 376 24.07 13.90 29.46
N SER A 377 23.44 12.87 30.01
CA SER A 377 23.22 11.60 29.32
C SER A 377 21.77 11.15 29.49
N VAL A 378 21.18 10.66 28.41
CA VAL A 378 19.82 10.14 28.36
C VAL A 378 19.80 8.77 27.70
N TYR A 379 19.13 7.81 28.35
CA TYR A 379 18.93 6.46 27.86
C TYR A 379 17.59 6.35 27.13
N PHE A 380 17.61 5.93 25.87
CA PHE A 380 16.41 5.61 25.09
C PHE A 380 16.72 4.63 23.96
N CYS A 381 15.71 3.91 23.47
CA CYS A 381 15.82 2.94 22.37
C CYS A 381 16.94 1.87 22.53
N GLY A 382 17.35 1.58 23.78
CA GLY A 382 18.39 0.58 24.07
C GLY A 382 19.80 1.14 24.26
N GLY A 383 20.03 2.45 24.10
CA GLY A 383 21.35 3.08 24.21
C GLY A 383 21.35 4.40 24.98
N SER A 384 22.53 4.80 25.49
CA SER A 384 22.75 6.08 26.18
C SER A 384 23.38 7.09 25.23
N PHE A 385 22.81 8.29 25.15
CA PHE A 385 23.32 9.38 24.32
C PHE A 385 23.62 10.62 25.14
N GLU A 386 24.72 11.28 24.81
CA GLU A 386 25.03 12.58 25.36
C GLU A 386 24.09 13.65 24.79
N PHE A 387 23.73 14.65 25.61
CA PHE A 387 22.97 15.81 25.17
C PHE A 387 23.43 17.08 25.89
N THR A 388 23.03 18.24 25.37
CA THR A 388 23.36 19.54 25.99
C THR A 388 22.24 20.03 26.90
N GLY A 389 22.58 20.58 28.07
CA GLY A 389 21.61 21.18 28.99
C GLY A 389 21.09 20.24 30.10
N GLY A 390 21.85 19.21 30.48
CA GLY A 390 21.45 18.27 31.54
C GLY A 390 21.38 18.85 32.95
N GLU A 391 21.87 20.07 33.18
CA GLU A 391 21.81 20.77 34.48
C GLU A 391 20.37 20.93 35.03
N GLU A 392 19.34 20.86 34.17
CA GLU A 392 17.93 21.00 34.55
C GLU A 392 17.26 19.67 34.98
N PHE A 393 17.98 18.55 34.92
CA PHE A 393 17.43 17.21 35.09
C PHE A 393 18.13 16.43 36.21
N SER A 394 17.39 15.54 36.87
CA SER A 394 17.93 14.59 37.86
C SER A 394 18.03 13.19 37.25
N ASN A 395 19.01 12.41 37.71
CA ASN A 395 19.16 11.01 37.29
C ASN A 395 17.90 10.22 37.66
N GLY A 396 17.33 9.51 36.70
CA GLY A 396 16.03 8.81 36.78
C GLY A 396 14.82 9.63 36.33
N ASP A 397 14.97 10.90 35.94
CA ASP A 397 13.87 11.69 35.37
C ASP A 397 13.38 11.06 34.06
N LYS A 398 12.06 10.86 33.94
CA LYS A 398 11.43 10.46 32.69
C LYS A 398 11.28 11.67 31.77
N VAL A 399 11.70 11.49 30.53
CA VAL A 399 11.80 12.57 29.57
C VAL A 399 11.34 12.14 28.20
N THR A 400 10.83 13.11 27.44
CA THR A 400 10.61 12.96 26.00
C THR A 400 11.87 13.45 25.27
N VAL A 401 12.52 12.55 24.53
CA VAL A 401 13.69 12.82 23.72
C VAL A 401 13.26 13.12 22.29
N LYS A 402 13.67 14.28 21.78
CA LYS A 402 13.40 14.74 20.42
C LYS A 402 14.70 14.82 19.60
N VAL A 403 14.78 14.04 18.54
CA VAL A 403 15.97 13.92 17.68
C VAL A 403 15.63 14.29 16.23
N PRO A 404 16.09 15.45 15.73
CA PRO A 404 15.92 15.82 14.32
C PRO A 404 16.51 14.77 13.39
N PHE A 405 15.93 14.57 12.20
CA PHE A 405 16.39 13.51 11.27
C PHE A 405 17.82 13.73 10.76
N ASP A 406 18.24 14.99 10.65
CA ASP A 406 19.59 15.41 10.26
C ASP A 406 20.58 15.45 11.44
N ALA A 407 20.12 15.10 12.64
CA ALA A 407 20.98 14.86 13.80
C ALA A 407 21.42 13.40 13.91
N VAL A 408 20.82 12.52 13.11
CA VAL A 408 21.09 11.08 13.16
C VAL A 408 22.05 10.73 12.04
N GLU A 409 23.10 10.00 12.39
CA GLU A 409 24.04 9.42 11.45
C GLU A 409 23.95 7.90 11.56
N ILE A 410 23.89 7.23 10.41
CA ILE A 410 23.91 5.77 10.31
C ILE A 410 25.26 5.31 9.77
N THR A 411 25.83 4.28 10.41
CA THR A 411 27.13 3.71 10.10
C THR A 411 26.99 2.30 9.52
N ASP A 412 27.86 1.94 8.58
CA ASP A 412 27.88 0.61 7.93
C ASP A 412 28.18 -0.51 8.92
N ASP A 413 29.02 -0.23 9.92
CA ASP A 413 29.29 -1.15 11.03
C ASP A 413 28.39 -0.81 12.21
N GLU A 414 27.74 -1.84 12.75
CA GLU A 414 26.88 -1.74 13.92
C GLU A 414 27.69 -1.35 15.17
N GLU A 415 28.91 -1.85 15.29
CA GLU A 415 29.79 -1.59 16.44
C GLU A 415 30.25 -0.14 16.50
N ASP A 416 30.18 0.59 15.38
CA ASP A 416 30.53 2.00 15.35
C ASP A 416 29.41 2.87 15.96
N GLY A 417 28.16 2.39 16.03
CA GLY A 417 27.03 3.10 16.59
C GLY A 417 26.78 2.83 18.08
N VAL A 418 25.85 3.60 18.67
CA VAL A 418 25.36 3.39 20.04
C VAL A 418 24.24 2.34 20.08
N ILE A 419 23.41 2.31 19.04
CA ILE A 419 22.30 1.36 18.89
C ILE A 419 22.44 0.63 17.55
N GLY A 420 22.27 -0.68 17.57
CA GLY A 420 22.10 -1.50 16.36
C GLY A 420 20.68 -1.43 15.80
N ALA A 421 20.57 -1.32 14.49
CA ALA A 421 19.29 -1.24 13.80
C ALA A 421 19.34 -1.93 12.43
N SER A 422 18.15 -2.23 11.89
CA SER A 422 17.98 -2.76 10.54
C SER A 422 17.24 -1.76 9.67
N VAL A 423 17.75 -1.51 8.46
CA VAL A 423 17.07 -0.64 7.49
C VAL A 423 15.79 -1.30 7.01
N THR A 424 14.64 -0.66 7.26
CA THR A 424 13.32 -1.15 6.86
C THR A 424 12.82 -0.47 5.60
N GLN A 425 13.18 0.81 5.41
CA GLN A 425 12.81 1.57 4.23
C GLN A 425 13.90 2.59 3.90
N SER A 426 14.13 2.83 2.61
CA SER A 426 14.99 3.90 2.13
C SER A 426 14.26 4.61 0.99
N LEU A 427 14.11 5.93 1.11
CA LEU A 427 13.38 6.75 0.15
C LEU A 427 14.23 7.93 -0.29
N TYR A 428 14.58 7.98 -1.58
CA TYR A 428 15.26 9.13 -2.13
C TYR A 428 14.33 10.35 -2.19
N LYS A 429 14.74 11.45 -1.56
CA LYS A 429 14.09 12.77 -1.60
C LYS A 429 14.90 13.77 -2.45
N GLY A 430 15.53 13.26 -3.51
CA GLY A 430 16.24 14.00 -4.57
C GLY A 430 17.51 14.78 -4.19
N ALA A 431 17.77 15.02 -2.91
CA ALA A 431 19.03 15.53 -2.39
C ALA A 431 19.65 14.65 -1.28
N TYR A 432 18.83 13.83 -0.64
CA TYR A 432 19.20 12.88 0.42
C TYR A 432 18.20 11.71 0.42
N TYR A 433 18.52 10.64 1.12
CA TYR A 433 17.65 9.51 1.41
C TYR A 433 17.02 9.68 2.78
N GLN A 434 15.70 9.69 2.84
CA GLN A 434 14.99 9.48 4.10
C GLN A 434 14.94 7.97 4.36
N VAL A 435 15.68 7.54 5.37
CA VAL A 435 15.83 6.15 5.76
C VAL A 435 15.01 5.91 7.03
N GLN A 436 14.19 4.87 7.02
CA GLN A 436 13.57 4.32 8.21
C GLN A 436 14.36 3.09 8.65
N ILE A 437 14.72 3.05 9.91
CA ILE A 437 15.46 1.96 10.54
C ILE A 437 14.68 1.47 11.75
N PHE A 438 14.64 0.15 11.93
CA PHE A 438 14.03 -0.48 13.08
C PHE A 438 15.13 -0.87 14.06
N THR A 439 15.13 -0.24 15.22
CA THR A 439 16.15 -0.45 16.27
C THR A 439 15.96 -1.80 16.95
N ASP A 440 17.04 -2.36 17.49
CA ASP A 440 16.96 -3.58 18.32
C ASP A 440 16.14 -3.37 19.60
N GLY A 441 15.98 -2.12 20.03
CA GLY A 441 15.06 -1.70 21.09
C GLY A 441 13.58 -1.79 20.71
N GLY A 442 13.25 -2.10 19.45
CA GLY A 442 11.88 -2.30 18.97
C GLY A 442 11.17 -1.04 18.47
N GLU A 443 11.91 0.05 18.24
CA GLU A 443 11.38 1.35 17.84
C GLU A 443 11.79 1.74 16.41
N ASP A 444 10.92 2.44 15.71
CA ASP A 444 11.18 3.03 14.40
C ASP A 444 11.90 4.38 14.51
N PHE A 445 13.07 4.49 13.87
CA PHE A 445 13.88 5.70 13.75
C PHE A 445 13.87 6.20 12.30
N PHE A 446 13.82 7.52 12.11
CA PHE A 446 13.89 8.16 10.80
C PHE A 446 15.16 9.03 10.70
N VAL A 447 15.87 8.88 9.59
CA VAL A 447 17.18 9.51 9.36
C VAL A 447 17.22 10.13 7.97
N ASP A 448 17.78 11.33 7.85
CA ASP A 448 18.08 11.94 6.56
C ASP A 448 19.56 11.68 6.24
N SER A 449 19.83 10.70 5.36
CA SER A 449 21.19 10.29 4.98
C SER A 449 21.58 10.77 3.58
N PRO A 450 22.81 11.23 3.33
CA PRO A 450 23.27 11.54 1.97
C PRO A 450 23.55 10.28 1.13
N TYR A 451 23.56 9.10 1.75
CA TYR A 451 23.91 7.83 1.11
C TYR A 451 22.67 6.93 0.95
N GLU A 452 22.70 6.07 -0.08
CA GLU A 452 21.69 5.04 -0.27
C GLU A 452 21.96 3.87 0.68
N TRP A 453 20.91 3.40 1.34
CA TRP A 453 20.94 2.22 2.22
C TRP A 453 19.97 1.16 1.71
N LEU A 454 20.39 -0.10 1.70
CA LEU A 454 19.55 -1.19 1.22
C LEU A 454 18.67 -1.73 2.35
N ILE A 455 17.44 -2.11 1.98
CA ILE A 455 16.51 -2.74 2.91
C ILE A 455 17.12 -4.06 3.41
N GLY A 456 17.21 -4.20 4.74
CA GLY A 456 17.81 -5.35 5.42
C GLY A 456 19.25 -5.12 5.88
N ASP A 457 19.90 -4.02 5.51
CA ASP A 457 21.24 -3.69 6.01
C ASP A 457 21.21 -3.49 7.54
N ARG A 458 22.26 -3.99 8.22
CA ARG A 458 22.51 -3.73 9.64
C ARG A 458 23.38 -2.49 9.75
N VAL A 459 22.95 -1.57 10.62
CA VAL A 459 23.58 -0.26 10.77
C VAL A 459 23.71 0.11 12.24
N GLY A 460 24.73 0.90 12.55
CA GLY A 460 24.87 1.56 13.85
C GLY A 460 24.26 2.96 13.82
N ILE A 461 23.64 3.40 14.92
CA ILE A 461 23.07 4.75 15.06
C ILE A 461 23.98 5.64 15.91
N LYS A 462 24.34 6.81 15.38
CA LYS A 462 24.94 7.92 16.12
C LYS A 462 24.00 9.12 16.10
N ILE A 463 24.04 9.92 17.16
CA ILE A 463 23.23 11.13 17.27
C ILE A 463 24.15 12.27 17.67
N ASP A 464 24.03 13.40 16.97
CA ASP A 464 24.71 14.65 17.32
C ASP A 464 24.17 15.19 18.65
N PRO A 465 24.98 15.19 19.74
CA PRO A 465 24.55 15.64 21.06
C PRO A 465 24.05 17.09 21.09
N ALA A 466 24.53 17.93 20.17
CA ALA A 466 24.16 19.34 20.13
C ALA A 466 22.77 19.60 19.54
N LYS A 467 22.21 18.64 18.80
CA LYS A 467 20.89 18.73 18.18
C LYS A 467 19.82 17.89 18.89
N LEU A 468 20.24 17.06 19.84
CA LEU A 468 19.35 16.28 20.69
C LEU A 468 18.68 17.19 21.72
N THR A 469 17.34 17.23 21.69
CA THR A 469 16.54 18.03 22.64
C THR A 469 15.82 17.10 23.62
N VAL A 470 15.88 17.43 24.90
CA VAL A 470 15.22 16.66 25.96
C VAL A 470 14.21 17.56 26.67
N GLU A 471 12.98 17.07 26.85
CA GLU A 471 11.91 17.76 27.57
C GLU A 471 11.41 16.87 28.71
N LYS A 472 11.09 17.44 29.88
CA LYS A 472 10.44 16.68 30.96
C LYS A 472 9.05 16.26 30.50
N ASP A 473 8.68 15.02 30.80
CA ASP A 473 7.29 14.61 30.66
C ASP A 473 6.48 15.46 31.65
N GLU A 474 5.57 16.30 31.16
CA GLU A 474 4.59 16.96 32.02
C GLU A 474 3.78 15.85 32.68
N GLU A 475 3.94 15.65 34.00
CA GLU A 475 2.98 14.87 34.76
C GLU A 475 1.61 15.46 34.46
N THR A 476 0.77 14.69 33.78
CA THR A 476 -0.67 14.88 33.87
C THR A 476 -0.99 14.82 35.35
N GLU A 477 -1.16 15.98 35.98
CA GLU A 477 -1.98 16.14 37.17
C GLU A 477 -3.41 15.71 36.78
N GLU A 478 -3.64 14.40 36.64
CA GLU A 478 -4.95 13.82 36.90
C GLU A 478 -5.19 14.03 38.39
N GLY A 479 -5.84 15.16 38.68
CA GLY A 479 -6.24 15.58 40.01
C GLY A 479 -6.88 14.44 40.77
N ALA A 480 -6.18 14.03 41.81
CA ALA A 480 -6.81 13.58 43.03
C ALA A 480 -7.59 14.77 43.64
N GLU A 481 -8.84 14.96 43.24
CA GLU A 481 -9.85 15.65 44.04
C GLU A 481 -11.20 14.91 43.90
N GLU A 482 -11.53 14.19 44.99
CA GLU A 482 -12.81 13.65 45.51
C GLU A 482 -13.96 13.24 44.58
#